data_AF-A0AA51ALL1-F1
#
_entry.id   AF-A0AA51ALL1-F1
#
_cell.length_a   1.000
_cell.length_b   1.000
_cell.length_c   1.000
_cell.angle_alpha   90.00
_cell.angle_beta   90.00
_cell.angle_gamma   90.00
#
_symmetry.space_group_name_H-M   'P 1'
#
loop_
_entity.id
_entity.type
_entity.pdbx_description
1 polymer ?
#
loop_
_entity_poly.entity_id
_entity_poly.type
_entity_poly.pdbx_seq_one_letter_code
_entity_poly.pdbx_strand_id
1 'polypeptide(L)'
;DILTALKEHPDAWTRVDTILEYSQNQETKYYALQILEQVIQTRWKVLPRNQCEGIKKYIVGLIIKNSSDPVTMENNKVYLKKLNMILIQVLKREWPHNWETFISDIVGASKTNESLCQNNMVILKLLSEEVFVFSTGQLTQTKAKHLKDTMCSEFSQIFQLCQFVLENSQNAPLVDATLHTLLRF
;
A
#
# COMPACT_ATOMS: atom_id res chain seq x y z
N ASP A 1 10.97 21.63 -18.57
CA ASP A 1 10.71 20.19 -18.79
C ASP A 1 9.23 19.87 -18.76
N ILE A 2 8.74 19.20 -19.81
CA ILE A 2 7.30 18.93 -20.04
C ILE A 2 6.72 17.98 -18.99
N LEU A 3 7.48 16.96 -18.58
CA LEU A 3 7.02 16.02 -17.55
C LEU A 3 6.84 16.73 -16.21
N THR A 4 7.81 17.51 -15.75
CA THR A 4 7.67 18.28 -14.50
C THR A 4 6.43 19.16 -14.51
N ALA A 5 6.20 19.89 -15.61
CA ALA A 5 5.02 20.74 -15.76
C ALA A 5 3.70 19.94 -15.72
N LEU A 6 3.66 18.76 -16.36
CA LEU A 6 2.50 17.88 -16.29
C LEU A 6 2.26 17.36 -14.87
N LYS A 7 3.32 16.98 -14.15
CA LYS A 7 3.22 16.47 -12.77
C LYS A 7 2.68 17.53 -11.81
N GLU A 8 3.10 18.77 -11.98
CA GLU A 8 2.69 19.91 -11.17
C GLU A 8 1.28 20.41 -11.51
N HIS A 9 0.73 20.04 -12.68
CA HIS A 9 -0.58 20.48 -13.10
C HIS A 9 -1.68 19.99 -12.13
N PRO A 10 -2.57 20.88 -11.64
CA PRO A 10 -3.53 20.56 -10.59
C PRO A 10 -4.48 19.44 -10.98
N ASP A 11 -4.79 19.25 -12.26
CA ASP A 11 -5.75 18.23 -12.70
C ASP A 11 -5.09 16.98 -13.32
N ALA A 12 -3.76 16.87 -13.30
CA ALA A 12 -3.08 15.73 -13.92
C ALA A 12 -3.48 14.38 -13.32
N TRP A 13 -3.82 14.36 -12.03
CA TRP A 13 -4.27 13.15 -11.33
C TRP A 13 -5.58 12.58 -11.89
N THR A 14 -6.41 13.41 -12.53
CA THR A 14 -7.68 12.98 -13.16
C THR A 14 -7.47 12.11 -14.40
N ARG A 15 -6.23 12.00 -14.89
CA ARG A 15 -5.83 11.18 -16.03
C ARG A 15 -5.08 9.91 -15.63
N VAL A 16 -4.76 9.76 -14.34
CA VAL A 16 -3.90 8.66 -13.87
C VAL A 16 -4.54 7.29 -14.13
N ASP A 17 -5.84 7.15 -13.89
CA ASP A 17 -6.59 5.93 -14.18
C ASP A 17 -6.48 5.51 -15.66
N THR A 18 -6.67 6.47 -16.57
CA THR A 18 -6.59 6.27 -18.01
C THR A 18 -5.18 5.85 -18.42
N ILE A 19 -4.15 6.49 -17.86
CA ILE A 19 -2.75 6.15 -18.13
C ILE A 19 -2.42 4.73 -17.64
N LEU A 20 -2.87 4.39 -16.43
CA LEU A 20 -2.60 3.08 -15.83
C LEU A 20 -3.33 1.94 -16.55
N GLU A 21 -4.51 2.22 -17.11
CA GLU A 21 -5.30 1.26 -17.89
C GLU A 21 -4.70 1.00 -19.27
N TYR A 22 -4.41 2.07 -20.05
CA TYR A 22 -4.08 1.93 -21.46
C TYR A 22 -2.59 1.88 -21.78
N SER A 23 -1.72 2.44 -20.94
CA SER A 23 -0.28 2.42 -21.21
C SER A 23 0.27 0.99 -21.17
N GLN A 24 1.15 0.67 -22.11
CA GLN A 24 1.94 -0.57 -22.09
C GLN A 24 3.35 -0.34 -21.52
N ASN A 25 3.77 0.92 -21.36
CA ASN A 25 5.08 1.28 -20.85
C ASN A 25 5.05 1.40 -19.31
N GLN A 26 5.97 0.71 -18.63
CA GLN A 26 6.04 0.66 -17.16
C GLN A 26 6.50 2.00 -16.57
N GLU A 27 7.40 2.72 -17.23
CA GLU A 27 7.91 4.01 -16.79
C GLU A 27 6.80 5.08 -16.80
N THR A 28 5.94 5.08 -17.82
CA THR A 28 4.75 5.93 -17.89
C THR A 28 3.78 5.62 -16.77
N LYS A 29 3.55 4.32 -16.46
CA LYS A 29 2.71 3.93 -15.32
C LYS A 29 3.32 4.38 -13.99
N TYR A 30 4.62 4.21 -13.82
CA TYR A 30 5.34 4.64 -12.64
C TYR A 30 5.23 6.16 -12.45
N TYR A 31 5.41 6.92 -13.53
CA TYR A 31 5.26 8.36 -13.55
C TYR A 31 3.81 8.79 -13.20
N ALA A 32 2.79 8.10 -13.72
CA ALA A 32 1.40 8.34 -13.34
C ALA A 32 1.16 8.09 -11.82
N LEU A 33 1.78 7.06 -11.25
CA LEU A 33 1.74 6.83 -9.80
C LEU A 33 2.44 7.95 -9.02
N GLN A 34 3.49 8.59 -9.55
CA GLN A 34 4.12 9.76 -8.92
C GLN A 34 3.20 10.98 -8.90
N ILE A 35 2.37 11.18 -9.95
CA ILE A 35 1.35 12.24 -9.96
C ILE A 35 0.32 11.95 -8.86
N LEU A 36 -0.15 10.71 -8.77
CA LEU A 36 -1.14 10.32 -7.76
C LEU A 36 -0.59 10.45 -6.33
N GLU A 37 0.66 10.05 -6.11
CA GLU A 37 1.37 10.22 -4.84
C GLU A 37 1.36 11.66 -4.36
N GLN A 38 1.70 12.60 -5.26
CA GLN A 38 1.72 14.03 -4.94
C GLN A 38 0.33 14.52 -4.51
N VAL A 39 -0.73 14.06 -5.17
CA VAL A 39 -2.11 14.44 -4.81
C VAL A 39 -2.52 13.86 -3.46
N ILE A 40 -2.21 12.59 -3.19
CA ILE A 40 -2.45 11.97 -1.87
C ILE A 40 -1.67 12.70 -0.76
N GLN A 41 -0.47 13.19 -1.06
CA GLN A 41 0.36 13.86 -0.08
C GLN A 41 -0.08 15.30 0.22
N THR A 42 -0.57 16.03 -0.78
CA THR A 42 -0.78 17.48 -0.68
C THR A 42 -2.24 17.89 -0.63
N ARG A 43 -3.12 17.17 -1.34
CA ARG A 43 -4.52 17.60 -1.58
C ARG A 43 -5.58 16.61 -1.15
N TRP A 44 -5.20 15.46 -0.59
CA TRP A 44 -6.14 14.41 -0.19
C TRP A 44 -7.31 14.90 0.67
N LYS A 45 -7.06 15.82 1.62
CA LYS A 45 -8.10 16.36 2.53
C LYS A 45 -9.13 17.24 1.83
N VAL A 46 -8.79 17.85 0.69
CA VAL A 46 -9.70 18.75 -0.04
C VAL A 46 -10.40 18.05 -1.20
N LEU A 47 -10.00 16.81 -1.53
CA LEU A 47 -10.68 16.02 -2.54
C LEU A 47 -12.08 15.62 -2.05
N PRO A 48 -13.09 15.63 -2.94
CA PRO A 48 -14.39 15.03 -2.68
C PRO A 48 -14.24 13.57 -2.20
N ARG A 49 -14.98 13.18 -1.15
CA ARG A 49 -14.86 11.85 -0.53
C ARG A 49 -15.10 10.70 -1.49
N ASN A 50 -15.99 10.85 -2.47
CA ASN A 50 -16.22 9.86 -3.51
C ASN A 50 -14.98 9.62 -4.39
N GLN A 51 -14.18 10.66 -4.65
CA GLN A 51 -12.92 10.52 -5.38
C GLN A 51 -11.85 9.83 -4.52
N CYS A 52 -11.78 10.15 -3.23
CA CYS A 52 -10.90 9.41 -2.29
C CYS A 52 -11.21 7.91 -2.27
N GLU A 53 -12.50 7.55 -2.15
CA GLU A 53 -12.94 6.15 -2.18
C GLU A 53 -12.67 5.49 -3.56
N GLY A 54 -12.84 6.24 -4.65
CA GLY A 54 -12.51 5.77 -6.00
C GLY A 54 -11.02 5.43 -6.14
N ILE A 55 -10.13 6.34 -5.72
CA ILE A 55 -8.67 6.13 -5.74
C ILE A 55 -8.30 4.93 -4.88
N LYS A 56 -8.86 4.83 -3.68
CA LYS A 56 -8.64 3.72 -2.74
C LYS A 56 -8.99 2.38 -3.38
N LYS A 57 -10.21 2.23 -3.91
CA LYS A 57 -10.67 0.99 -4.57
C LYS A 57 -9.81 0.65 -5.78
N TYR A 58 -9.45 1.65 -6.58
CA TYR A 58 -8.65 1.45 -7.78
C TYR A 58 -7.24 0.95 -7.47
N ILE A 59 -6.54 1.56 -6.50
CA ILE A 59 -5.21 1.11 -6.07
C ILE A 59 -5.24 -0.29 -5.48
N VAL A 60 -6.22 -0.61 -4.63
CA VAL A 60 -6.38 -1.97 -4.10
C VAL A 60 -6.62 -2.98 -5.23
N GLY A 61 -7.50 -2.66 -6.18
CA GLY A 61 -7.76 -3.53 -7.34
C GLY A 61 -6.52 -3.76 -8.20
N LEU A 62 -5.71 -2.72 -8.42
CA LEU A 62 -4.43 -2.84 -9.13
C LEU A 62 -3.44 -3.71 -8.37
N ILE A 63 -3.33 -3.56 -7.04
CA ILE A 63 -2.45 -4.41 -6.23
C ILE A 63 -2.88 -5.87 -6.36
N ILE A 64 -4.15 -6.19 -6.11
CA ILE A 64 -4.67 -7.56 -6.21
C ILE A 64 -4.39 -8.15 -7.59
N LYS A 65 -4.69 -7.41 -8.67
CA LYS A 65 -4.44 -7.85 -10.05
C LYS A 65 -2.95 -8.17 -10.30
N ASN A 66 -2.04 -7.40 -9.72
CA ASN A 66 -0.60 -7.53 -9.94
C ASN A 66 0.10 -8.44 -8.92
N SER A 67 -0.59 -8.88 -7.86
CA SER A 67 -0.03 -9.73 -6.80
C SER A 67 -0.66 -11.10 -6.66
N SER A 68 -1.68 -11.44 -7.44
CA SER A 68 -2.38 -12.73 -7.31
C SER A 68 -1.70 -13.90 -8.03
N ASP A 69 -0.61 -13.66 -8.76
CA ASP A 69 0.12 -14.67 -9.55
C ASP A 69 1.64 -14.42 -9.49
N PRO A 70 2.47 -15.46 -9.24
CA PRO A 70 3.93 -15.29 -9.12
C PRO A 70 4.61 -14.70 -10.36
N VAL A 71 4.17 -15.08 -11.56
CA VAL A 71 4.77 -14.61 -12.82
C VAL A 71 4.46 -13.14 -13.02
N THR A 72 3.21 -12.74 -12.75
CA THR A 72 2.77 -11.34 -12.80
C THR A 72 3.53 -10.49 -11.78
N MET A 73 3.72 -11.00 -10.56
CA MET A 73 4.48 -10.32 -9.52
C MET A 73 5.93 -10.04 -9.94
N GLU A 74 6.62 -11.03 -10.50
CA GLU A 74 8.01 -10.85 -10.91
C GLU A 74 8.12 -9.91 -12.11
N ASN A 75 7.25 -10.06 -13.11
CA ASN A 75 7.23 -9.18 -14.29
C ASN A 75 6.92 -7.72 -13.95
N ASN A 76 6.07 -7.49 -12.95
CA ASN A 76 5.64 -6.15 -12.54
C ASN A 76 6.23 -5.70 -11.20
N LYS A 77 7.33 -6.31 -10.74
CA LYS A 77 7.89 -6.12 -9.39
C LYS A 77 8.12 -4.67 -9.00
N VAL A 78 8.70 -3.87 -9.89
CA VAL A 78 8.97 -2.43 -9.65
C VAL A 78 7.67 -1.64 -9.56
N TYR A 79 6.72 -1.94 -10.45
CA TYR A 79 5.40 -1.31 -10.48
C TYR A 79 4.57 -1.67 -9.24
N LEU A 80 4.54 -2.95 -8.85
CA LEU A 80 3.86 -3.44 -7.65
C LEU A 80 4.45 -2.83 -6.38
N LYS A 81 5.78 -2.74 -6.30
CA LYS A 81 6.45 -2.03 -5.19
C LYS A 81 5.97 -0.58 -5.10
N LYS A 82 5.84 0.13 -6.23
CA LYS A 82 5.34 1.50 -6.23
C LYS A 82 3.87 1.56 -5.80
N LEU A 83 3.02 0.66 -6.30
CA LEU A 83 1.61 0.56 -5.87
C LEU A 83 1.48 0.36 -4.36
N ASN A 84 2.28 -0.53 -3.77
CA ASN A 84 2.31 -0.73 -2.32
C ASN A 84 2.68 0.58 -1.60
N MET A 85 3.70 1.31 -2.06
CA MET A 85 4.04 2.62 -1.48
C MET A 85 2.89 3.64 -1.59
N ILE A 86 2.15 3.65 -2.71
CA ILE A 86 0.97 4.51 -2.87
C ILE A 86 -0.14 4.13 -1.88
N LEU A 87 -0.41 2.84 -1.70
CA LEU A 87 -1.37 2.35 -0.70
C LEU A 87 -0.98 2.82 0.70
N ILE A 88 0.30 2.74 1.06
CA ILE A 88 0.80 3.26 2.34
C ILE A 88 0.54 4.77 2.48
N GLN A 89 0.74 5.56 1.42
CA GLN A 89 0.38 6.99 1.47
C GLN A 89 -1.12 7.22 1.69
N VAL A 90 -1.99 6.39 1.13
CA VAL A 90 -3.45 6.44 1.40
C VAL A 90 -3.74 6.07 2.85
N LEU A 91 -3.13 5.01 3.38
CA LEU A 91 -3.33 4.57 4.76
C LEU A 91 -2.91 5.64 5.77
N LYS A 92 -1.81 6.37 5.53
CA LYS A 92 -1.42 7.52 6.36
C LYS A 92 -2.49 8.62 6.47
N ARG A 93 -3.43 8.67 5.52
CA ARG A 93 -4.54 9.63 5.48
C ARG A 93 -5.84 9.06 6.04
N GLU A 94 -6.11 7.78 5.78
CA GLU A 94 -7.43 7.17 6.03
C GLU A 94 -7.44 6.22 7.23
N TRP A 95 -6.37 5.46 7.47
CA TRP A 95 -6.31 4.52 8.58
C TRP A 95 -5.83 5.23 9.86
N PRO A 96 -6.43 4.96 11.03
CA PRO A 96 -7.47 3.96 11.27
C PRO A 96 -8.91 4.45 11.06
N HIS A 97 -9.21 5.74 11.24
CA HIS A 97 -10.59 6.23 11.40
C HIS A 97 -11.53 6.07 10.19
N ASN A 98 -11.04 6.30 8.97
CA ASN A 98 -11.85 6.21 7.76
C ASN A 98 -11.68 4.86 7.03
N TRP A 99 -10.88 3.96 7.59
CA TRP A 99 -10.65 2.63 7.05
C TRP A 99 -10.35 1.63 8.16
N GLU A 100 -11.25 1.53 9.13
CA GLU A 100 -11.10 0.74 10.35
C GLU A 100 -10.88 -0.75 10.05
N THR A 101 -11.49 -1.27 8.98
CA THR A 101 -11.39 -2.69 8.61
C THR A 101 -10.11 -3.07 7.87
N PHE A 102 -9.19 -2.14 7.63
CA PHE A 102 -8.04 -2.41 6.75
C PHE A 102 -7.22 -3.64 7.20
N ILE A 103 -6.88 -3.75 8.49
CA ILE A 103 -6.08 -4.88 9.00
C ILE A 103 -6.85 -6.20 8.89
N SER A 104 -8.14 -6.23 9.26
CA SER A 104 -8.95 -7.43 9.10
C SER A 104 -9.11 -7.85 7.65
N ASP A 105 -9.30 -6.88 6.74
CA ASP A 105 -9.49 -7.13 5.31
C ASP A 105 -8.21 -7.67 4.66
N ILE A 106 -7.04 -7.07 4.94
CA ILE A 106 -5.76 -7.53 4.38
C ILE A 106 -5.36 -8.89 4.95
N VAL A 107 -5.60 -9.15 6.24
CA VAL A 107 -5.36 -10.47 6.86
C VAL A 107 -6.30 -11.53 6.26
N GLY A 108 -7.57 -11.19 6.02
CA GLY A 108 -8.52 -12.06 5.33
C GLY A 108 -8.09 -12.38 3.90
N ALA A 109 -7.72 -11.36 3.12
CA ALA A 109 -7.27 -11.51 1.74
C ALA A 109 -5.97 -12.31 1.61
N SER A 110 -5.07 -12.23 2.60
CA SER A 110 -3.83 -13.03 2.64
C SER A 110 -4.10 -14.54 2.66
N LYS A 111 -5.30 -15.00 3.04
CA LYS A 111 -5.65 -16.42 3.03
C LYS A 111 -6.13 -16.92 1.67
N THR A 112 -6.27 -16.04 0.67
CA THR A 112 -6.78 -16.42 -0.65
C THR A 112 -5.75 -17.17 -1.49
N ASN A 113 -4.50 -16.71 -1.53
CA ASN A 113 -3.38 -17.40 -2.18
C ASN A 113 -2.04 -16.88 -1.65
N GLU A 114 -0.98 -17.66 -1.80
CA GLU A 114 0.34 -17.36 -1.25
C GLU A 114 1.01 -16.12 -1.89
N SER A 115 0.82 -15.88 -3.18
CA SER A 115 1.38 -14.71 -3.88
C SER A 115 0.82 -13.40 -3.34
N LEU A 116 -0.51 -13.36 -3.16
CA LEU A 116 -1.20 -12.23 -2.55
C LEU A 116 -0.78 -12.07 -1.08
N CYS A 117 -0.67 -13.16 -0.34
CA CYS A 117 -0.16 -13.16 1.03
C CYS A 117 1.26 -12.57 1.10
N GLN A 118 2.15 -12.95 0.18
CA GLN A 118 3.53 -12.45 0.14
C GLN A 118 3.54 -10.94 -0.06
N ASN A 119 2.74 -10.42 -0.98
CA ASN A 119 2.64 -8.97 -1.18
C ASN A 119 2.01 -8.26 0.02
N ASN A 120 1.02 -8.88 0.66
CA ASN A 120 0.40 -8.33 1.87
C ASN A 120 1.39 -8.26 3.04
N MET A 121 2.29 -9.22 3.20
CA MET A 121 3.39 -9.14 4.16
C MET A 121 4.27 -7.92 3.88
N VAL A 122 4.63 -7.67 2.61
CA VAL A 122 5.38 -6.46 2.22
C VAL A 122 4.61 -5.18 2.57
N ILE A 123 3.29 -5.12 2.34
CA ILE A 123 2.47 -3.96 2.72
C ILE A 123 2.45 -3.75 4.23
N LEU A 124 2.24 -4.82 5.02
CA LEU A 124 2.23 -4.75 6.49
C LEU A 124 3.58 -4.31 7.04
N LYS A 125 4.68 -4.79 6.47
CA LYS A 125 6.04 -4.33 6.79
C LYS A 125 6.18 -2.82 6.53
N LEU A 126 5.82 -2.35 5.34
CA LEU A 126 5.93 -0.93 4.98
C LEU A 126 5.07 -0.05 5.88
N LEU A 127 3.86 -0.51 6.25
CA LEU A 127 3.01 0.19 7.20
C LEU A 127 3.69 0.28 8.58
N SER A 128 4.32 -0.81 9.05
CA SER A 128 5.06 -0.81 10.31
C SER A 128 6.23 0.17 10.29
N GLU A 129 7.00 0.18 9.21
CA GLU A 129 8.11 1.13 9.04
C GLU A 129 7.61 2.59 9.07
N GLU A 130 6.49 2.91 8.43
CA GLU A 130 5.91 4.26 8.49
C GLU A 130 5.41 4.64 9.88
N VAL A 131 4.80 3.71 10.62
CA VAL A 131 4.24 3.98 11.95
C VAL A 131 5.33 4.07 13.01
N PHE A 132 6.30 3.16 13.01
CA PHE A 132 7.30 3.04 14.07
C PHE A 132 8.61 3.76 13.77
N VAL A 133 9.09 3.73 12.53
CA VAL A 133 10.43 4.25 12.15
C VAL A 133 10.34 5.69 11.63
N PHE A 134 9.43 5.96 10.69
CA PHE A 134 9.37 7.25 9.97
C PHE A 134 8.36 8.26 10.54
N SER A 135 7.65 7.92 11.62
CA SER A 135 6.70 8.84 12.26
C SER A 135 7.38 10.06 12.89
N THR A 136 8.68 9.96 13.20
CA THR A 136 9.49 11.05 13.75
C THR A 136 9.77 12.14 12.70
N GLY A 137 9.16 13.32 12.87
CA GLY A 137 9.37 14.49 12.00
C GLY A 137 8.41 14.63 10.81
N GLN A 138 7.66 13.58 10.45
CA GLN A 138 6.61 13.64 9.41
C GLN A 138 5.19 13.78 9.96
N LEU A 139 4.97 13.32 11.19
CA LEU A 139 3.67 13.34 11.86
C LEU A 139 3.76 14.13 13.17
N THR A 140 2.63 14.66 13.63
CA THR A 140 2.54 15.23 14.98
C THR A 140 2.70 14.12 16.02
N GLN A 141 3.25 14.46 17.19
CA GLN A 141 3.49 13.48 18.26
C GLN A 141 2.20 12.72 18.65
N THR A 142 1.07 13.42 18.75
CA THR A 142 -0.24 12.82 19.05
C THR A 142 -0.67 11.82 17.99
N LYS A 143 -0.51 12.17 16.70
CA LYS A 143 -0.90 11.28 15.59
C LYS A 143 0.02 10.05 15.53
N ALA A 144 1.32 10.24 15.74
CA ALA A 144 2.28 9.14 15.79
C ALA A 144 1.95 8.16 16.93
N LYS A 145 1.66 8.67 18.14
CA LYS A 145 1.24 7.83 19.27
C LYS A 145 -0.04 7.06 18.96
N HIS A 146 -1.06 7.74 18.43
CA HIS A 146 -2.33 7.10 18.12
C HIS A 146 -2.21 5.96 17.08
N LEU A 147 -1.37 6.14 16.04
CA LEU A 147 -1.11 5.09 15.06
C LEU A 147 -0.39 3.90 15.68
N LYS A 148 0.58 4.13 16.57
CA LYS A 148 1.29 3.06 17.29
C LYS A 148 0.34 2.28 18.18
N ASP A 149 -0.46 2.97 18.99
CA ASP A 149 -1.42 2.33 19.90
C ASP A 149 -2.44 1.48 19.13
N THR A 150 -2.96 2.00 18.01
CA THR A 150 -3.88 1.25 17.14
C THR A 150 -3.20 0.03 16.52
N MET A 151 -1.99 0.20 15.99
CA MET A 151 -1.23 -0.90 15.39
C MET A 151 -0.94 -2.01 16.40
N CYS A 152 -0.61 -1.68 17.65
CA CYS A 152 -0.44 -2.65 18.72
C CYS A 152 -1.74 -3.39 19.05
N SER A 153 -2.88 -2.69 19.03
CA SER A 153 -4.18 -3.31 19.30
C SER A 153 -4.61 -4.31 18.21
N GLU A 154 -4.24 -4.05 16.95
CA GLU A 154 -4.55 -4.90 15.82
C GLU A 154 -3.46 -5.94 15.52
N PHE A 155 -2.29 -5.81 16.16
CA PHE A 155 -1.12 -6.65 15.90
C PHE A 155 -1.40 -8.14 16.12
N SER A 156 -2.29 -8.51 17.05
CA SER A 156 -2.63 -9.91 17.28
C SER A 156 -3.12 -10.62 16.01
N GLN A 157 -3.85 -9.95 15.13
CA GLN A 157 -4.34 -10.54 13.88
C GLN A 157 -3.20 -10.75 12.87
N ILE A 158 -2.29 -9.76 12.80
CA ILE A 158 -1.10 -9.81 11.95
C ILE A 158 -0.18 -10.94 12.42
N PHE A 159 0.06 -11.03 13.73
CA PHE A 159 0.90 -12.07 14.32
C PHE A 159 0.34 -13.47 14.09
N GLN A 160 -0.98 -13.67 14.24
CA GLN A 160 -1.63 -14.94 13.92
C GLN A 160 -1.46 -15.33 12.44
N LEU A 161 -1.53 -14.36 11.52
CA LEU A 161 -1.25 -14.60 10.11
C LEU A 161 0.22 -15.00 9.90
N CYS A 162 1.17 -14.28 10.52
CA CYS A 162 2.59 -14.61 10.41
C CYS A 162 2.88 -16.02 10.95
N GLN A 163 2.34 -16.37 12.10
CA GLN A 163 2.48 -17.70 12.70
C GLN A 163 1.90 -18.78 11.76
N PHE A 164 0.68 -18.57 11.25
CA PHE A 164 0.06 -19.48 10.29
C PHE A 164 0.95 -19.72 9.06
N VAL A 165 1.52 -18.65 8.48
CA VAL A 165 2.42 -18.77 7.32
C VAL A 165 3.70 -19.53 7.66
N LEU A 166 4.34 -19.22 8.78
CA LEU A 166 5.59 -19.87 9.20
C LEU A 166 5.42 -21.35 9.55
N GLU A 167 4.25 -21.73 10.06
CA GLU A 167 3.95 -23.13 10.40
C GLU A 167 3.54 -23.97 9.18
N ASN A 168 2.89 -23.36 8.18
CA ASN A 168 2.18 -24.11 7.14
C ASN A 168 2.73 -23.91 5.71
N SER A 169 3.39 -22.80 5.41
CA SER A 169 3.87 -22.53 4.04
C SER A 169 5.28 -23.07 3.82
N GLN A 170 5.49 -23.69 2.66
CA GLN A 170 6.81 -24.11 2.17
C GLN A 170 7.36 -23.13 1.12
N ASN A 171 6.65 -22.03 0.86
CA ASN A 171 7.02 -21.03 -0.12
C ASN A 171 8.09 -20.10 0.46
N ALA A 172 9.35 -20.36 0.12
CA ALA A 172 10.49 -19.63 0.66
C ALA A 172 10.38 -18.10 0.50
N PRO A 173 10.00 -17.53 -0.67
CA PRO A 173 9.73 -16.10 -0.79
C PRO A 173 8.69 -15.53 0.18
N LEU A 174 7.60 -16.27 0.43
CA LEU A 174 6.57 -15.86 1.38
C LEU A 174 7.07 -15.93 2.84
N VAL A 175 7.77 -17.00 3.19
CA VAL A 175 8.41 -17.15 4.52
C VAL A 175 9.41 -16.01 4.76
N ASP A 176 10.26 -15.72 3.78
CA ASP A 176 11.22 -14.61 3.85
C ASP A 176 10.53 -13.25 4.05
N ALA A 177 9.48 -12.97 3.26
CA ALA A 177 8.69 -11.74 3.43
C ALA A 177 8.05 -11.64 4.82
N THR A 178 7.59 -12.78 5.37
CA THR A 178 6.99 -12.86 6.71
C THR A 178 8.02 -12.58 7.81
N LEU A 179 9.23 -13.16 7.71
CA LEU A 179 10.32 -12.91 8.66
C LEU A 179 10.77 -11.44 8.62
N HIS A 180 10.90 -10.85 7.43
CA HIS A 180 11.20 -9.43 7.28
C HIS A 180 10.11 -8.52 7.84
N THR A 181 8.86 -8.97 7.80
CA THR A 181 7.73 -8.25 8.39
C THR A 181 7.82 -8.29 9.90
N LEU A 182 8.00 -9.47 10.50
CA LEU A 182 8.17 -9.65 11.95
C LEU A 182 9.33 -8.83 12.52
N LEU A 183 10.44 -8.68 11.78
CA LEU A 183 11.59 -7.86 12.20
C LEU A 183 11.26 -6.35 12.33
N ARG A 184 10.14 -5.90 11.78
CA ARG A 184 9.71 -4.48 11.79
C ARG A 184 8.61 -4.16 12.78
N PHE A 185 8.06 -5.16 13.46
CA PHE A 185 7.12 -4.99 14.57
C PHE A 185 7.87 -5.12 15.90
#